data_AF-A0A1I2BVR9-F1
#
_entry.id   AF-A0A1I2BVR9-F1
#
_cell.length_a   1.000
_cell.length_b   1.000
_cell.length_c   1.000
_cell.angle_alpha   90.00
_cell.angle_beta   90.00
_cell.angle_gamma   90.00
#
_symmetry.space_group_name_H-M   'P 1'
#
loop_
_entity.id
_entity.type
_entity.pdbx_description
1 polymer ?
#
loop_
_entity_poly.entity_id
_entity_poly.type
_entity_poly.pdbx_seq_one_letter_code
_entity_poly.pdbx_strand_id
1 'polypeptide(L)'
;MIREKVGHLSDDIVVQGSRAKGAAKPTSDIDFAIRVSPEKFNELIKDSFSKVKAPNPGSAKEKTMLHAIETGKIQSGEAKLSKFRELLQQELGMDVDISIIKISGPFDDPPFTPIK
;
A
#
# COMPACT_ATOMS: atom_id res chain seq x y z
N MET A 1 7.82 14.80 -2.50
CA MET A 1 7.94 13.87 -1.36
C MET A 1 7.41 12.45 -1.62
N ILE A 2 6.10 12.19 -1.74
CA ILE A 2 5.61 10.80 -1.89
C ILE A 2 6.14 10.13 -3.16
N ARG A 3 6.06 10.81 -4.31
CA ARG A 3 6.63 10.34 -5.58
C ARG A 3 8.14 10.08 -5.49
N GLU A 4 8.89 10.95 -4.81
CA GLU A 4 10.33 10.76 -4.62
C GLU A 4 10.64 9.50 -3.80
N LYS A 5 9.82 9.21 -2.77
CA LYS A 5 10.07 8.08 -1.89
C LYS A 5 9.64 6.75 -2.49
N VAL A 6 8.50 6.70 -3.16
CA VAL A 6 7.90 5.43 -3.63
C VAL A 6 7.81 5.33 -5.16
N GLY A 7 8.27 6.32 -5.92
CA GLY A 7 8.27 6.30 -7.38
C GLY A 7 9.09 5.16 -7.99
N HIS A 8 10.12 4.70 -7.27
CA HIS A 8 10.87 3.50 -7.65
C HIS A 8 10.04 2.20 -7.64
N LEU A 9 8.85 2.22 -7.01
CA LEU A 9 7.89 1.12 -7.00
C LEU A 9 6.87 1.26 -8.14
N SER A 10 6.36 2.47 -8.36
CA SER A 10 5.44 2.82 -9.45
C SER A 10 5.28 4.34 -9.58
N ASP A 11 5.03 4.81 -10.80
CA ASP A 11 4.61 6.19 -11.08
C ASP A 11 3.11 6.41 -10.84
N ASP A 12 2.32 5.34 -10.72
CA ASP A 12 0.88 5.39 -10.48
C ASP A 12 0.58 5.38 -8.98
N ILE A 13 0.53 6.58 -8.40
CA ILE A 13 0.27 6.82 -6.98
C ILE A 13 -0.97 7.68 -6.87
N VAL A 14 -1.96 7.17 -6.13
CA VAL A 14 -3.28 7.78 -6.02
C VAL A 14 -3.74 7.85 -4.57
N VAL A 15 -4.64 8.77 -4.29
CA VAL A 15 -5.49 8.73 -3.09
C VAL A 15 -6.72 7.90 -3.41
N GLN A 16 -7.12 7.03 -2.49
CA GLN A 16 -8.33 6.21 -2.59
C GLN A 16 -9.20 6.37 -1.33
N GLY A 17 -10.17 5.48 -1.14
CA GLY A 17 -10.96 5.41 0.07
C GLY A 17 -11.95 6.57 0.21
N SER A 18 -12.26 6.90 1.47
CA SER A 18 -13.34 7.85 1.79
C SER A 18 -13.12 9.24 1.19
N ARG A 19 -11.85 9.70 1.12
CA ARG A 19 -11.49 11.00 0.55
C ARG A 19 -11.66 11.06 -0.95
N ALA A 20 -11.22 10.03 -1.67
CA ALA A 20 -11.46 9.95 -3.11
C ALA A 20 -12.95 9.81 -3.46
N LYS A 21 -13.73 9.14 -2.59
CA LYS A 21 -15.19 8.99 -2.72
C LYS A 21 -15.98 10.24 -2.32
N GLY A 22 -15.33 11.28 -1.78
CA GLY A 22 -16.01 12.49 -1.28
C GLY A 22 -16.87 12.26 -0.03
N ALA A 23 -16.67 11.14 0.68
CA ALA A 23 -17.42 10.74 1.88
C ALA A 23 -16.63 10.93 3.18
N ALA A 24 -15.39 11.44 3.09
CA ALA A 24 -14.52 11.66 4.23
C ALA A 24 -15.03 12.77 5.17
N LYS A 25 -14.89 12.53 6.47
CA LYS A 25 -15.05 13.55 7.51
C LYS A 25 -13.73 14.30 7.70
N PRO A 26 -13.74 15.47 8.37
CA PRO A 26 -12.50 16.16 8.74
C PRO A 26 -11.50 15.27 9.53
N THR A 27 -12.02 14.33 10.32
CA THR A 27 -11.25 13.37 11.12
C THR A 27 -10.92 12.06 10.39
N SER A 28 -11.36 11.90 9.15
CA SER A 28 -11.03 10.69 8.37
C SER A 28 -9.56 10.73 7.99
N ASP A 29 -8.93 9.56 7.96
CA ASP A 29 -7.60 9.30 7.43
C ASP A 29 -7.49 9.61 5.92
N ILE A 30 -6.28 9.50 5.39
CA ILE A 30 -6.00 9.53 3.95
C ILE A 30 -5.31 8.24 3.52
N ASP A 31 -5.91 7.54 2.57
CA ASP A 31 -5.38 6.31 1.98
C ASP A 31 -4.59 6.61 0.70
N PHE A 32 -3.29 6.36 0.73
CA PHE A 32 -2.44 6.32 -0.45
C PHE A 32 -2.29 4.90 -0.98
N ALA A 33 -2.58 4.74 -2.27
CA ALA A 33 -2.38 3.51 -3.01
C ALA A 33 -1.27 3.68 -4.05
N ILE A 34 -0.28 2.79 -3.99
CA ILE A 34 0.79 2.66 -4.98
C ILE A 34 0.38 1.49 -5.88
N ARG A 35 -0.10 1.80 -7.08
CA ARG A 35 -0.65 0.81 -8.01
C ARG A 35 0.48 0.20 -8.82
N VAL A 36 0.60 -1.12 -8.78
CA VAL A 36 1.68 -1.85 -9.47
C VAL A 36 1.09 -2.93 -10.38
N SER A 37 1.83 -3.30 -11.43
CA SER A 37 1.44 -4.43 -12.27
C SER A 37 1.41 -5.75 -11.47
N PRO A 38 0.66 -6.78 -11.91
CA PRO A 38 0.68 -8.09 -11.28
C PRO A 38 2.08 -8.70 -11.12
N GLU A 39 2.96 -8.50 -12.10
CA GLU A 39 4.34 -8.99 -12.07
C GLU A 39 5.14 -8.30 -10.97
N LYS A 40 5.06 -6.97 -10.90
CA LYS A 40 5.74 -6.18 -9.88
C LYS A 40 5.18 -6.48 -8.49
N PHE A 41 3.87 -6.68 -8.37
CA PHE A 41 3.25 -7.10 -7.11
C PHE A 41 3.83 -8.43 -6.61
N ASN A 42 3.95 -9.42 -7.48
CA ASN A 42 4.52 -10.73 -7.13
C ASN A 42 6.01 -10.64 -6.74
N GLU A 43 6.78 -9.75 -7.37
CA GLU A 43 8.15 -9.43 -6.97
C GLU A 43 8.18 -8.86 -5.55
N LEU A 44 7.32 -7.87 -5.28
CA LEU A 44 7.25 -7.20 -3.98
C LEU A 44 6.76 -8.13 -2.86
N ILE A 45 5.87 -9.09 -3.13
CA ILE A 45 5.52 -10.14 -2.17
C ILE A 45 6.75 -10.95 -1.76
N LYS A 46 7.61 -11.32 -2.72
CA LYS A 46 8.85 -12.05 -2.41
C LYS A 46 9.80 -11.19 -1.58
N ASP A 47 9.97 -9.93 -1.93
CA ASP A 47 10.85 -9.01 -1.22
C ASP A 47 10.37 -8.68 0.21
N SER A 48 9.06 -8.53 0.40
CA SER A 48 8.44 -8.26 1.70
C SER A 48 8.51 -9.49 2.63
N PHE A 49 8.17 -10.67 2.13
CA PHE A 49 7.93 -11.83 2.98
C PHE A 49 8.99 -12.92 2.92
N SER A 50 9.68 -13.08 1.79
CA SER A 50 10.44 -14.30 1.45
C SER A 50 11.88 -14.06 0.99
N LYS A 51 12.43 -12.86 1.19
CA LYS A 51 13.72 -12.43 0.60
C LYS A 51 14.91 -13.37 0.83
N VAL A 52 14.89 -14.15 1.93
CA VAL A 52 15.92 -15.15 2.27
C VAL A 52 15.35 -16.56 2.36
N LYS A 53 14.12 -16.70 2.85
CA LYS A 53 13.42 -17.98 3.00
C LYS A 53 11.92 -17.71 3.06
N ALA A 54 11.12 -18.62 2.51
CA ALA A 54 9.67 -18.58 2.65
C ALA A 54 9.26 -18.58 4.15
N PRO A 55 8.14 -17.91 4.51
CA PRO A 55 7.59 -18.00 5.85
C PRO A 55 7.36 -19.44 6.30
N ASN A 56 7.50 -19.70 7.59
CA ASN A 56 7.23 -21.03 8.14
C ASN A 56 5.73 -21.35 8.04
N PRO A 57 5.35 -22.58 7.67
CA PRO A 57 3.95 -23.00 7.64
C PRO A 57 3.23 -22.76 8.98
N GLY A 58 2.03 -22.21 8.93
CA GLY A 58 1.19 -21.84 10.07
C GLY A 58 1.58 -20.55 10.78
N SER A 59 2.71 -19.93 10.42
CA SER A 59 3.19 -18.72 11.09
C SER A 59 2.32 -17.49 10.80
N ALA A 60 2.33 -16.51 11.71
CA ALA A 60 1.65 -15.23 11.47
C ALA A 60 2.12 -14.57 10.16
N LYS A 61 3.43 -14.66 9.86
CA LYS A 61 4.00 -14.10 8.64
C LYS A 61 3.48 -14.79 7.37
N GLU A 62 3.31 -16.12 7.40
CA GLU A 62 2.70 -16.84 6.28
C GLU A 62 1.26 -16.40 6.08
N LYS A 63 0.47 -16.30 7.16
CA LYS A 63 -0.92 -15.83 7.10
C LYS A 63 -1.02 -14.42 6.51
N THR A 64 -0.15 -13.50 6.94
CA THR A 64 -0.08 -12.13 6.38
C THR A 64 0.30 -12.14 4.91
N MET A 65 1.28 -12.97 4.50
CA MET A 65 1.68 -13.11 3.10
C MET A 65 0.54 -13.64 2.23
N LEU A 66 -0.13 -14.71 2.66
CA LEU A 66 -1.27 -15.31 1.96
C LEU A 66 -2.42 -14.31 1.83
N HIS A 67 -2.71 -13.56 2.90
CA HIS A 67 -3.72 -12.51 2.86
C HIS A 67 -3.35 -11.38 1.88
N ALA A 68 -2.08 -10.98 1.82
CA ALA A 68 -1.62 -9.99 0.84
C ALA A 68 -1.77 -10.49 -0.61
N ILE A 69 -1.54 -11.78 -0.86
CA ILE A 69 -1.74 -12.42 -2.17
C ILE A 69 -3.22 -12.47 -2.53
N GLU A 70 -4.07 -12.92 -1.60
CA GLU A 70 -5.51 -13.04 -1.76
C GLU A 70 -6.15 -11.68 -2.08
N THR A 71 -5.80 -10.66 -1.30
CA THR A 71 -6.36 -9.32 -1.42
C THR A 71 -5.70 -8.48 -2.51
N GLY A 72 -4.50 -8.85 -2.95
CA GLY A 72 -3.69 -8.00 -3.81
C GLY A 72 -3.23 -6.71 -3.14
N LYS A 73 -3.05 -6.70 -1.81
CA LYS A 73 -2.64 -5.52 -1.02
C LYS A 73 -1.47 -5.84 -0.10
N ILE A 74 -0.38 -5.09 -0.21
CA ILE A 74 0.75 -5.12 0.74
C ILE A 74 0.65 -3.87 1.64
N GLN A 75 0.56 -4.08 2.95
CA GLN A 75 0.48 -3.00 3.93
C GLN A 75 1.84 -2.30 4.13
N SER A 76 1.81 -1.04 4.60
CA SER A 76 3.00 -0.22 4.83
C SER A 76 4.09 -0.90 5.67
N GLY A 77 3.72 -1.67 6.69
CA GLY A 77 4.66 -2.44 7.52
C GLY A 77 5.46 -3.45 6.70
N GLU A 78 4.77 -4.25 5.92
CA GLU A 78 5.37 -5.30 5.07
C GLU A 78 6.13 -4.71 3.88
N ALA A 79 5.70 -3.55 3.40
CA ALA A 79 6.38 -2.78 2.36
C ALA A 79 7.60 -1.99 2.88
N LYS A 80 7.90 -2.03 4.20
CA LYS A 80 8.96 -1.22 4.84
C LYS A 80 8.77 0.30 4.67
N LEU A 81 7.52 0.73 4.60
CA LEU A 81 7.10 2.14 4.45
C LEU A 81 6.66 2.77 5.77
N SER A 82 6.71 2.08 6.91
CA SER A 82 6.21 2.58 8.21
C SER A 82 6.79 3.94 8.61
N LYS A 83 8.13 4.11 8.54
CA LYS A 83 8.78 5.39 8.86
C LYS A 83 8.34 6.52 7.93
N PHE A 84 8.11 6.19 6.67
CA PHE A 84 7.65 7.16 5.69
C PHE A 84 6.18 7.55 5.91
N ARG A 85 5.34 6.59 6.30
CA ARG A 85 3.97 6.83 6.75
C ARG A 85 3.93 7.77 7.95
N GLU A 86 4.75 7.53 8.97
CA GLU A 86 4.84 8.40 10.15
C GLU A 86 5.23 9.83 9.79
N LEU A 87 6.20 10.00 8.88
CA LEU A 87 6.60 11.32 8.39
C LEU A 87 5.46 12.02 7.64
N LEU A 88 4.74 11.31 6.78
CA LEU A 88 3.55 11.84 6.10
C LEU A 88 2.45 12.25 7.08
N GLN A 89 2.23 11.48 8.14
CA GLN A 89 1.26 11.84 9.18
C GLN A 89 1.63 13.15 9.88
N GLN A 90 2.92 13.33 10.20
CA GLN A 90 3.41 14.55 10.84
C GLN A 90 3.25 15.78 9.92
N GLU A 91 3.55 15.64 8.63
CA GLU A 91 3.42 16.73 7.67
C GLU A 91 1.97 17.10 7.36
N LEU A 92 1.09 16.11 7.25
CA LEU A 92 -0.31 16.32 6.93
C LEU A 92 -1.18 16.64 8.15
N GLY A 93 -0.66 16.42 9.36
CA GLY A 93 -1.41 16.65 10.60
C GLY A 93 -2.62 15.71 10.76
N MET A 94 -2.57 14.53 10.15
CA MET A 94 -3.68 13.57 10.14
C MET A 94 -3.18 12.13 9.96
N ASP A 95 -4.07 11.15 10.20
CA ASP A 95 -3.76 9.74 9.99
C ASP A 95 -3.61 9.42 8.50
N VAL A 96 -2.60 8.60 8.18
CA VAL A 96 -2.22 8.25 6.81
C VAL A 96 -2.06 6.76 6.72
N ASP A 97 -2.68 6.15 5.73
CA ASP A 97 -2.41 4.77 5.34
C ASP A 97 -1.73 4.73 3.98
N ILE A 98 -0.74 3.84 3.84
CA ILE A 98 -0.01 3.61 2.59
C ILE A 98 -0.03 2.13 2.31
N SER A 99 -0.44 1.77 1.10
CA SER A 99 -0.42 0.39 0.65
C SER A 99 0.00 0.28 -0.81
N ILE A 100 0.63 -0.85 -1.14
CA ILE A 100 0.90 -1.24 -2.52
C ILE A 100 -0.27 -2.13 -2.94
N ILE A 101 -0.93 -1.80 -4.04
CA ILE A 101 -2.07 -2.55 -4.56
C ILE A 101 -1.80 -3.09 -5.95
N LYS A 102 -2.25 -4.31 -6.19
CA LYS A 102 -2.17 -4.97 -7.50
C LYS A 102 -3.22 -4.37 -8.43
N ILE A 103 -2.80 -3.88 -9.59
CA ILE A 103 -3.73 -3.44 -10.65
C ILE A 103 -4.66 -4.59 -11.04
N SER A 104 -5.95 -4.26 -11.22
CA SER A 104 -7.05 -5.23 -11.41
C SER A 104 -7.22 -6.22 -10.26
N GLY A 105 -6.65 -5.95 -9.09
CA GLY A 105 -6.88 -6.69 -7.85
C GLY A 105 -8.10 -6.15 -7.08
N PRO A 106 -8.53 -6.86 -6.02
CA PRO A 106 -9.69 -6.46 -5.19
C PRO A 106 -9.64 -5.02 -4.64
N PHE A 107 -8.45 -4.49 -4.38
CA PHE A 107 -8.26 -3.12 -3.87
C PHE A 107 -7.99 -2.08 -4.97
N ASP A 108 -7.95 -2.47 -6.25
CA ASP A 108 -7.93 -1.53 -7.38
C ASP A 108 -9.35 -1.06 -7.71
N ASP A 109 -10.00 -0.45 -6.71
CA ASP A 109 -11.42 -0.05 -6.70
C ASP A 109 -11.56 1.49 -6.78
N PRO A 110 -11.84 2.07 -7.97
CA PRO A 110 -12.05 3.51 -8.10
C PRO A 110 -13.31 3.98 -7.33
N PRO A 111 -13.44 5.28 -7.01
CA PRO A 111 -12.68 6.40 -7.56
C PRO A 111 -11.30 6.57 -6.94
N PHE A 112 -10.39 7.11 -7.76
CA PHE A 112 -9.04 7.50 -7.38
C PHE A 112 -8.85 8.99 -7.63
N THR A 113 -8.12 9.65 -6.73
CA THR A 113 -7.64 11.02 -6.93
C THR A 113 -6.14 10.97 -7.22
N PRO A 114 -5.69 11.32 -8.45
CA PRO A 114 -4.27 11.35 -8.77
C PRO A 114 -3.53 12.37 -7.90
N ILE A 115 -2.36 11.99 -7.40
CA ILE A 115 -1.46 12.94 -6.74
C ILE A 115 -0.68 13.65 -7.83
N LYS A 116 -0.78 14.97 -7.92
CA LYS A 116 0.07 15.77 -8.83
C LYS A 116 1.47 15.89 -8.27
#